data_AF-A0A3B9EH82-F1
#
_entry.id   AF-A0A3B9EH82-F1
#
_cell.length_a   1.000
_cell.length_b   1.000
_cell.length_c   1.000
_cell.angle_alpha   90.00
_cell.angle_beta   90.00
_cell.angle_gamma   90.00
#
_symmetry.space_group_name_H-M   'P 1'
#
loop_
_entity.id
_entity.type
_entity.pdbx_description
1 polymer ?
#
loop_
_entity_poly.entity_id
_entity_poly.type
_entity_poly.pdbx_seq_one_letter_code
_entity_poly.pdbx_strand_id
1 'polypeptide(L)' 'EQAGVGEAAWTGDDTRADAARFYSNRRAYLAGEPDFGRLISAIALA' A
#
# COMPACT_ATOMS: atom_id res chain seq x y z
N GLU A 1 -14.91 -12.30 -5.69
CA GLU A 1 -15.25 -11.96 -7.09
C GLU A 1 -16.72 -11.57 -7.22
N GLN A 2 -17.16 -10.44 -6.66
CA GLN A 2 -18.60 -10.09 -6.62
C GLN A 2 -18.95 -8.73 -7.25
N ALA A 3 -17.94 -7.94 -7.67
CA ALA A 3 -18.16 -6.57 -8.15
C ALA A 3 -18.37 -6.47 -9.68
N GLY A 4 -18.35 -7.59 -10.43
CA GLY A 4 -18.50 -7.56 -11.90
C GLY A 4 -17.31 -6.94 -12.65
N VAL A 5 -16.16 -6.80 -12.01
CA VAL A 5 -14.92 -6.32 -12.65
C VAL A 5 -14.37 -7.42 -13.55
N GLY A 6 -14.16 -7.11 -14.84
CA GLY A 6 -13.75 -8.10 -15.85
C GLY A 6 -12.31 -8.61 -15.67
N GLU A 7 -11.37 -7.73 -15.33
CA GLU A 7 -9.99 -8.08 -15.03
C GLU A 7 -9.52 -7.32 -13.79
N ALA A 8 -8.95 -8.05 -12.84
CA ALA A 8 -8.35 -7.50 -11.65
C ALA A 8 -7.05 -8.24 -11.35
N ALA A 9 -6.01 -7.49 -11.00
CA ALA A 9 -4.71 -8.03 -10.62
C ALA A 9 -4.22 -7.34 -9.35
N TRP A 10 -3.39 -8.07 -8.60
CA TRP A 10 -2.65 -7.54 -7.47
C TRP A 10 -1.20 -7.30 -7.88
N THR A 11 -0.59 -6.22 -7.38
CA THR A 11 0.81 -5.90 -7.70
C THR A 11 1.81 -6.85 -7.06
N GLY A 12 1.40 -7.63 -6.05
CA GLY A 12 2.27 -8.56 -5.32
C GLY A 12 3.10 -7.91 -4.21
N ASP A 13 2.98 -6.60 -3.98
CA ASP A 13 3.79 -5.89 -2.99
C ASP A 13 3.22 -5.98 -1.56
N ASP A 14 4.11 -6.06 -0.56
CA ASP A 14 3.79 -5.91 0.87
C ASP A 14 4.50 -4.68 1.45
N THR A 15 3.70 -3.68 1.84
CA THR A 15 4.19 -2.42 2.41
C THR A 15 5.03 -2.58 3.68
N ARG A 16 4.78 -3.62 4.49
CA ARG A 16 5.52 -3.90 5.73
C ARG A 16 6.88 -4.51 5.42
N ALA A 17 6.94 -5.44 4.46
CA ALA A 17 8.14 -6.19 4.12
C ALA A 17 9.18 -5.33 3.39
N ASP A 18 8.75 -4.49 2.45
CA ASP A 18 9.64 -3.65 1.65
C ASP A 18 9.69 -2.21 2.17
N ALA A 19 10.55 -1.98 3.18
CA ALA A 19 10.72 -0.68 3.80
C ALA A 19 11.44 0.35 2.91
N ALA A 20 12.15 -0.10 1.85
CA ALA A 20 12.84 0.79 0.93
C ALA A 20 11.86 1.48 -0.03
N ARG A 21 10.73 0.83 -0.34
CA ARG A 21 9.74 1.33 -1.31
C ARG A 21 8.48 1.91 -0.66
N PHE A 22 8.11 1.48 0.54
CA PHE A 22 6.80 1.80 1.11
C PHE A 22 6.85 2.27 2.57
N TYR A 23 6.02 3.24 2.92
CA TYR A 23 5.62 3.49 4.31
C TYR A 23 4.65 2.39 4.79
N SER A 24 4.67 2.04 6.08
CA SER A 24 3.79 1.03 6.65
C SER A 24 3.38 1.36 8.08
N ASN A 25 2.07 1.53 8.30
CA ASN A 25 1.48 1.71 9.62
C ASN A 25 1.85 0.57 10.58
N ARG A 26 1.78 -0.68 10.12
CA ARG A 26 2.07 -1.85 10.96
C ARG A 26 3.52 -1.85 11.43
N ARG A 27 4.46 -1.45 10.57
CA ARG A 27 5.88 -1.36 10.93
C ARG A 27 6.09 -0.25 11.97
N ALA A 28 5.56 0.95 11.71
CA ALA A 28 5.65 2.08 12.64
C ALA A 28 5.06 1.77 14.02
N TYR A 29 3.87 1.17 14.07
CA TYR A 29 3.23 0.75 15.32
C TYR A 29 4.09 -0.24 16.12
N LEU A 30 4.66 -1.25 15.47
CA LEU A 30 5.51 -2.23 16.15
C LEU A 30 6.85 -1.63 16.61
N ALA A 31 7.33 -0.59 15.94
CA ALA A 31 8.51 0.17 16.32
C ALA A 31 8.23 1.25 17.39
N GLY A 32 6.96 1.49 17.75
CA GLY A 32 6.56 2.56 18.67
C GLY A 32 6.72 3.96 18.09
N GLU A 33 6.75 4.09 16.77
CA GLU A 33 6.85 5.39 16.09
C GLU A 33 5.52 6.16 16.26
N PRO A 34 5.57 7.47 16.57
CA PRO A 34 4.37 8.27 16.81
C PRO A 34 3.58 8.58 15.53
N ASP A 35 4.20 8.45 14.36
CA ASP A 35 3.59 8.66 13.04
C ASP A 35 4.36 7.89 11.96
N PHE A 36 3.83 7.87 10.74
CA PHE A 36 4.44 7.27 9.56
C PHE A 36 4.06 8.04 8.30
N GLY A 37 4.87 7.98 7.24
CA GLY A 37 4.49 8.60 5.96
C GLY A 37 3.24 7.96 5.32
N ARG A 38 2.63 8.62 4.35
CA ARG A 38 1.48 8.10 3.60
C ARG A 38 1.82 7.93 2.12
N LEU A 39 1.25 6.89 1.52
CA LEU A 39 1.32 6.64 0.09
C LEU A 39 0.03 7.12 -0.58
N ILE A 40 0.10 7.45 -1.86
CA ILE A 40 -1.06 7.72 -2.71
C ILE A 40 -0.95 6.89 -3.99
N SER A 41 -2.05 6.28 -4.40
CA SER A 41 -2.21 5.71 -5.74
C SER A 41 -3.12 6.64 -6.53
N ALA A 42 -2.71 7.00 -7.74
CA ALA A 42 -3.44 7.93 -8.59
C ALA A 42 -3.58 7.38 -10.01
N ILE A 43 -4.64 7.78 -10.68
CA ILE A 43 -4.90 7.50 -12.10
C ILE A 43 -5.47 8.77 -12.75
N ALA A 44 -5.05 9.04 -13.98
CA ALA A 44 -5.53 10.18 -14.76
C ALA A 44 -5.75 9.74 -16.21
N LEU A 45 -6.63 10.45 -16.90
CA LEU A 45 -6.71 10.42 -18.35
C LEU A 45 -5.79 11.50 -18.91
N ALA A 46 -5.17 11.23 -20.05
CA ALA A 46 -4.36 12.22 -20.77
C ALA A 46 -5.23 13.26 -21.48
#